data_AF-A0A1F4G4H2-F1
#
_entry.id   AF-A0A1F4G4H2-F1
#
_cell.length_a   1.000
_cell.length_b   1.000
_cell.length_c   1.000
_cell.angle_alpha   90.00
_cell.angle_beta   90.00
_cell.angle_gamma   90.00
#
_symmetry.space_group_name_H-M   'P 1'
#
loop_
_entity.id
_entity.type
_entity.pdbx_description
1 polymer ?
#
loop_
_entity_poly.entity_id
_entity_poly.type
_entity_poly.pdbx_seq_one_letter_code
_entity_poly.pdbx_strand_id
1 'polypeptide(L)'
;MWRIKTITGTIIESSRFTNKPMRLHERPVCSERRELWLATSHDDEHGFVIHTKLMPARKTHCVTLVLAGSTVLGLYNATTGASANYVHQDPPFLTKSLDILVLAVWAIVGFICAAVGWLGLSDVLGGALAYLLLAVACRAVHRKRLREFVDESVNELHLMRVVRPIRRAQGH
;
A
#
# COMPACT_ATOMS: atom_id res chain seq x y z
N MET A 1 5.86 13.71 -0.56
CA MET A 1 6.64 13.02 -1.60
C MET A 1 7.06 11.66 -1.04
N TRP A 2 6.73 10.55 -1.70
CA TRP A 2 7.04 9.21 -1.20
C TRP A 2 8.53 8.92 -1.43
N ARG A 3 9.33 8.74 -0.38
CA ARG A 3 10.69 8.22 -0.52
C ARG A 3 10.60 6.71 -0.72
N ILE A 4 10.71 6.31 -1.98
CA ILE A 4 10.73 4.91 -2.37
C ILE A 4 12.17 4.40 -2.28
N LYS A 5 12.33 3.20 -1.72
CA LYS A 5 13.60 2.49 -1.61
C LYS A 5 13.41 1.07 -2.16
N THR A 6 14.39 0.58 -2.90
CA THR A 6 14.46 -0.81 -3.32
C THR A 6 15.47 -1.55 -2.46
N ILE A 7 15.09 -2.73 -1.95
CA ILE A 7 15.97 -3.62 -1.19
C ILE A 7 15.96 -4.97 -1.89
N THR A 8 17.14 -5.46 -2.26
CA THR A 8 17.32 -6.78 -2.88
C THR A 8 18.02 -7.71 -1.91
N GLY A 9 17.53 -8.95 -1.80
CA GLY A 9 18.08 -9.94 -0.87
C GLY A 9 17.55 -11.34 -1.14
N THR A 10 18.04 -12.30 -0.36
CA THR A 10 17.55 -13.69 -0.36
C THR A 10 16.63 -13.92 0.83
N ILE A 11 15.53 -14.66 0.62
CA ILE A 11 14.58 -14.97 1.69
C ILE A 11 15.15 -16.04 2.62
N ILE A 12 15.44 -15.64 3.86
CA ILE A 12 15.89 -16.53 4.95
C ILE A 12 14.69 -17.29 5.51
N GLU A 13 13.61 -16.57 5.80
CA GLU A 13 12.39 -17.10 6.39
C GLU A 13 11.16 -16.35 5.84
N SER A 14 10.05 -17.08 5.69
CA SER A 14 8.75 -16.51 5.38
C SER A 14 7.66 -17.19 6.20
N SER A 15 7.13 -16.50 7.20
CA SER A 15 6.13 -17.03 8.14
C SER A 15 4.75 -16.42 7.84
N ARG A 16 3.70 -17.25 7.89
CA ARG A 16 2.31 -16.88 7.52
C ARG A 16 1.41 -16.96 8.74
N PHE A 17 0.78 -15.85 9.09
CA PHE A 17 -0.13 -15.70 10.20
C PHE A 17 -1.51 -15.30 9.69
N THR A 18 -2.54 -16.06 10.06
CA THR A 18 -3.94 -15.68 9.83
C THR A 18 -4.38 -14.79 10.99
N ASN A 19 -4.73 -13.53 10.69
CA ASN A 19 -5.29 -12.64 11.69
C ASN A 19 -6.66 -13.15 12.16
N LYS A 20 -6.98 -12.88 13.44
CA LYS A 20 -8.31 -13.11 14.01
C LYS A 20 -9.39 -12.32 13.23
N PRO A 21 -10.67 -12.73 13.28
CA PRO A 21 -11.76 -11.97 12.67
C PRO A 21 -11.73 -10.52 13.12
N MET A 22 -11.80 -9.59 12.17
CA MET A 22 -11.67 -8.16 12.42
C MET A 22 -12.83 -7.62 13.23
N ARG A 23 -12.53 -6.69 14.13
CA ARG A 23 -13.56 -5.86 14.77
C ARG A 23 -14.13 -4.88 13.74
N LEU A 24 -15.37 -4.43 13.95
CA LEU A 24 -16.09 -3.54 13.03
C LEU A 24 -15.36 -2.23 12.71
N HIS A 25 -14.44 -1.80 13.58
CA HIS A 25 -13.66 -0.57 13.45
C HIS A 25 -12.21 -0.79 12.93
N GLU A 26 -11.83 -2.02 12.59
CA GLU A 26 -10.48 -2.37 12.14
C GLU A 26 -10.33 -2.32 10.60
N ARG A 27 -9.07 -2.12 10.14
CA ARG A 27 -8.74 -1.17 9.05
C ARG A 27 -9.64 -1.16 7.78
N PRO A 28 -10.07 -2.27 7.15
CA PRO A 28 -9.54 -3.62 7.23
C PRO A 28 -8.25 -3.75 6.40
N VAL A 29 -7.61 -4.92 6.49
CA VAL A 29 -6.41 -5.32 5.74
C VAL A 29 -6.64 -6.75 5.23
N CYS A 30 -5.81 -7.24 4.31
CA CYS A 30 -5.73 -8.67 4.03
C CYS A 30 -5.65 -9.47 5.35
N SER A 31 -6.53 -10.46 5.53
CA SER A 31 -6.62 -11.30 6.74
C SER A 31 -5.37 -12.15 6.99
N GLU A 32 -4.46 -12.20 6.02
CA GLU A 32 -3.17 -12.88 6.13
C GLU A 32 -2.06 -11.85 6.33
N ARG A 33 -1.40 -11.91 7.48
CA ARG A 33 -0.13 -11.26 7.77
C ARG A 33 0.98 -12.23 7.39
N ARG A 34 1.96 -11.78 6.61
CA ARG A 34 3.17 -12.53 6.30
C ARG A 34 4.36 -11.75 6.84
N GLU A 35 5.25 -12.46 7.51
CA GLU A 35 6.52 -11.94 8.00
C GLU A 35 7.63 -12.52 7.13
N LEU A 36 8.53 -11.65 6.71
CA LEU A 36 9.57 -11.97 5.75
C LEU A 36 10.91 -11.49 6.28
N TRP A 37 11.88 -12.41 6.35
CA TRP A 37 13.26 -12.09 6.69
C TRP A 37 14.12 -12.18 5.43
N LEU A 38 14.82 -11.09 5.12
CA LEU A 38 15.70 -10.96 3.97
C LEU A 38 17.14 -10.76 4.43
N ALA A 39 18.04 -11.62 3.94
CA ALA A 39 19.48 -11.36 3.97
C ALA A 39 19.81 -10.48 2.76
N THR A 40 20.40 -9.31 2.99
CA THR A 40 21.02 -8.51 1.92
C THR A 40 22.49 -8.91 1.72
N SER A 41 23.12 -8.45 0.65
CA SER A 41 24.54 -8.74 0.34
C SER A 41 25.55 -8.14 1.31
N HIS A 42 25.11 -7.37 2.30
CA HIS A 42 25.93 -6.73 3.33
C HIS A 42 25.87 -7.44 4.70
N ASP A 43 25.35 -8.66 4.74
CA ASP A 43 25.12 -9.45 5.98
C ASP A 43 24.06 -8.86 6.94
N ASP A 44 23.46 -7.72 6.59
CA ASP A 44 22.30 -7.19 7.31
C ASP A 44 21.04 -8.07 7.05
N GLU A 45 20.35 -8.44 8.13
CA GLU A 45 19.03 -9.04 8.07
C GLU A 45 17.94 -7.96 8.20
N HIS A 46 16.90 -8.05 7.37
CA HIS A 46 15.77 -7.12 7.40
C HIS A 46 14.44 -7.89 7.49
N GLY A 47 13.74 -7.69 8.60
CA GLY A 47 12.38 -8.18 8.85
C GLY A 47 11.32 -7.23 8.30
N PHE A 48 10.40 -7.75 7.49
CA PHE A 48 9.27 -7.00 6.92
C PHE A 48 7.94 -7.69 7.21
N VAL A 49 6.91 -6.89 7.48
CA VAL A 49 5.53 -7.36 7.66
C VAL A 49 4.70 -6.92 6.45
N ILE A 50 4.09 -7.87 5.75
CA ILE A 50 3.30 -7.66 4.54
C ILE A 50 1.93 -8.29 4.75
N HIS A 51 0.86 -7.56 4.48
CA HIS A 51 -0.50 -8.11 4.54
C HIS A 51 -0.96 -8.54 3.15
N THR A 52 -0.86 -9.85 2.87
CA THR A 52 -1.14 -10.40 1.53
C THR A 52 -1.46 -11.90 1.57
N LYS A 53 -2.45 -12.29 0.76
CA LYS A 53 -2.72 -13.69 0.43
C LYS A 53 -1.72 -14.24 -0.58
N LEU A 54 -1.27 -13.41 -1.53
CA LEU A 54 -0.44 -13.79 -2.67
C LEU A 54 1.04 -13.51 -2.41
N MET A 55 1.80 -14.58 -2.16
CA MET A 55 3.26 -14.50 -2.01
C MET A 55 3.93 -15.30 -3.14
N PRO A 56 4.48 -14.65 -4.18
CA PRO A 56 5.08 -15.35 -5.33
C PRO A 56 6.51 -15.82 -5.06
N ALA A 57 6.99 -15.73 -3.82
CA ALA A 57 8.34 -16.09 -3.40
C ALA A 57 8.33 -17.05 -2.20
N ARG A 58 9.41 -17.84 -2.07
CA ARG A 58 9.63 -18.85 -1.02
C ARG A 58 11.02 -18.63 -0.40
N LYS A 59 11.30 -19.31 0.71
CA LYS A 59 12.66 -19.44 1.27
C LYS A 59 13.67 -19.78 0.16
N THR A 60 14.88 -19.22 0.27
CA THR A 60 15.99 -19.22 -0.71
C THR A 60 15.79 -18.48 -2.03
N HIS A 61 14.60 -17.93 -2.32
CA HIS A 61 14.42 -17.10 -3.51
C HIS A 61 15.12 -15.74 -3.34
N CYS A 62 15.75 -15.25 -4.40
CA CYS A 62 16.23 -13.88 -4.50
C CYS A 62 15.07 -12.97 -4.90
N VAL A 63 14.82 -11.92 -4.13
CA VAL A 63 13.72 -10.98 -4.36
C VAL A 63 14.17 -9.53 -4.20
N THR A 64 13.50 -8.64 -4.91
CA THR A 64 13.61 -7.19 -4.74
C THR A 64 12.27 -6.67 -4.21
N LEU A 65 12.31 -6.03 -3.05
CA LEU A 65 11.17 -5.31 -2.48
C LEU A 65 11.18 -3.85 -2.94
N VAL A 66 10.00 -3.33 -3.28
CA VAL A 66 9.75 -1.90 -3.47
C VAL A 66 9.06 -1.38 -2.22
N LEU A 67 9.74 -0.53 -1.45
CA LEU A 67 9.23 0.04 -0.20
C LEU A 67 8.95 1.52 -0.34
N ALA A 68 7.92 2.01 0.34
CA ALA A 68 7.71 3.44 0.59
C ALA A 68 7.78 3.70 2.10
N GLY A 69 8.84 4.39 2.53
CA GLY A 69 9.18 4.47 3.95
C GLY A 69 9.50 3.07 4.51
N SER A 70 8.70 2.60 5.46
CA SER A 70 8.78 1.25 6.06
C SER A 70 7.80 0.23 5.45
N THR A 71 6.88 0.64 4.58
CA THR A 71 5.83 -0.24 4.04
C THR A 71 6.25 -0.84 2.70
N VAL A 72 6.17 -2.16 2.58
CA VAL A 72 6.38 -2.87 1.31
C VAL A 72 5.17 -2.65 0.40
N LEU A 73 5.37 -2.06 -0.79
CA LEU A 73 4.33 -1.81 -1.77
C LEU A 73 4.30 -2.87 -2.89
N GLY A 74 5.44 -3.45 -3.21
CA GLY A 74 5.57 -4.50 -4.22
C GLY A 74 6.74 -5.43 -3.95
N LEU A 75 6.66 -6.63 -4.52
CA LEU A 75 7.71 -7.64 -4.49
C LEU A 75 7.95 -8.17 -5.90
N TYR A 76 9.21 -8.20 -6.30
CA TYR A 76 9.69 -8.85 -7.52
C TYR A 76 10.53 -10.08 -7.13
N ASN A 77 10.23 -11.26 -7.68
CA ASN A 77 11.00 -12.48 -7.45
C ASN A 77 11.97 -12.71 -8.62
N ALA A 78 13.25 -12.46 -8.41
CA ALA A 78 14.29 -12.62 -9.41
C ALA A 78 14.63 -14.09 -9.72
N THR A 79 14.28 -15.04 -8.84
CA THR A 79 14.42 -16.48 -9.09
C THR A 79 13.38 -16.97 -10.11
N THR A 80 12.08 -16.67 -9.91
CA THR A 80 11.01 -17.18 -10.80
C THR A 80 10.57 -16.18 -11.88
N GLY A 81 10.92 -14.90 -11.77
CA GLY A 81 10.44 -13.81 -12.64
C GLY A 81 9.03 -13.30 -12.31
N ALA A 82 8.36 -13.89 -11.31
CA ALA A 82 7.02 -13.49 -10.88
C ALA A 82 7.06 -12.22 -10.02
N SER A 83 5.98 -11.42 -10.06
CA SER A 83 5.85 -10.20 -9.26
C SER A 83 4.50 -10.11 -8.56
N ALA A 84 4.41 -9.26 -7.54
CA ALA A 84 3.17 -8.92 -6.86
C ALA A 84 3.15 -7.43 -6.50
N ASN A 85 2.11 -6.72 -6.93
CA ASN A 85 1.79 -5.38 -6.46
C ASN A 85 0.77 -5.47 -5.30
N TYR A 86 1.22 -5.14 -4.09
CA TYR A 86 0.37 -5.19 -2.89
C TYR A 86 -0.60 -4.00 -2.79
N VAL A 87 -0.28 -2.88 -3.44
CA VAL A 87 -1.19 -1.71 -3.57
C VAL A 87 -2.47 -2.07 -4.33
N HIS A 88 -2.47 -3.16 -5.11
CA HIS A 88 -3.66 -3.68 -5.78
C HIS A 88 -4.58 -4.46 -4.83
N GLN A 89 -4.02 -5.20 -3.86
CA GLN A 89 -4.74 -6.17 -3.03
C GLN A 89 -5.44 -5.57 -1.80
N ASP A 90 -4.94 -4.45 -1.28
CA ASP A 90 -5.58 -3.74 -0.17
C ASP A 90 -6.84 -2.98 -0.68
N PRO A 91 -8.06 -3.32 -0.24
CA PRO A 91 -9.25 -2.54 -0.60
C PRO A 91 -9.18 -1.16 0.07
N PRO A 92 -9.57 -0.08 -0.63
CA PRO A 92 -9.60 1.25 -0.03
C PRO A 92 -10.90 1.40 0.76
N PHE A 93 -10.82 1.93 1.98
CA PHE A 93 -11.91 2.77 2.42
C PHE A 93 -11.83 4.09 1.66
N LEU A 94 -12.92 4.43 0.96
CA LEU A 94 -13.10 5.75 0.35
C LEU A 94 -13.27 6.84 1.42
N THR A 95 -13.72 6.45 2.62
CA THR A 95 -13.93 7.27 3.80
C THR A 95 -13.10 6.78 4.99
N LYS A 96 -12.16 7.58 5.49
CA LYS A 96 -11.55 7.37 6.82
C LYS A 96 -12.54 7.75 7.91
N SER A 97 -12.29 7.32 9.15
CA SER A 97 -12.93 7.88 10.34
C SER A 97 -12.80 9.41 10.44
N LEU A 98 -11.73 9.99 9.89
CA LEU A 98 -11.56 11.43 9.72
C LEU A 98 -12.63 12.08 8.81
N ASP A 99 -13.16 11.38 7.80
CA ASP A 99 -14.23 11.95 6.97
C ASP A 99 -15.57 11.98 7.72
N ILE A 100 -15.78 11.05 8.67
CA ILE A 100 -16.92 11.09 9.60
C ILE A 100 -16.77 12.31 10.53
N LEU A 101 -15.55 12.60 11.02
CA LEU A 101 -15.29 13.80 11.81
C LEU A 101 -15.52 15.08 10.99
N VAL A 102 -15.06 15.13 9.73
CA VAL A 102 -15.28 16.29 8.86
C VAL A 102 -16.77 16.47 8.53
N LEU A 103 -17.52 15.38 8.32
CA LEU A 103 -18.97 15.44 8.17
C LEU A 103 -19.67 15.95 9.44
N ALA A 104 -19.24 15.52 10.62
CA ALA A 104 -19.76 16.03 11.89
C ALA A 104 -19.47 17.54 12.06
N VAL A 105 -18.27 18.01 11.70
CA VAL A 105 -17.92 19.43 11.70
C VAL A 105 -18.78 20.22 10.71
N TRP A 106 -18.98 19.72 9.48
CA TRP A 106 -19.88 20.34 8.50
C TRP A 106 -21.34 20.38 8.97
N ALA A 107 -21.81 19.36 9.69
CA ALA A 107 -23.15 19.35 10.28
C ALA A 107 -23.30 20.41 11.39
N ILE A 108 -22.28 20.57 12.25
CA ILE A 108 -22.27 21.60 13.31
C ILE A 108 -22.21 23.01 12.71
N VAL A 109 -21.32 23.26 11.74
CA VAL A 109 -21.23 24.55 11.02
C VAL A 109 -22.55 24.84 10.31
N GLY A 110 -23.14 23.83 9.66
CA GLY A 110 -24.44 23.93 9.01
C GLY A 110 -25.57 24.33 9.95
N PHE A 111 -25.64 23.71 11.12
CA PHE A 111 -26.63 24.02 12.14
C PHE A 111 -26.47 25.45 12.67
N ILE A 112 -25.23 25.90 12.91
CA ILE A 112 -24.94 27.28 13.33
C ILE A 112 -25.33 28.28 12.24
N CYS A 113 -24.96 28.04 10.98
CA CYS A 113 -25.29 28.94 9.87
C CYS A 113 -26.80 29.03 9.60
N ALA A 114 -27.53 27.92 9.76
CA ALA A 114 -28.99 27.90 9.66
C ALA A 114 -29.65 28.67 10.83
N ALA A 115 -29.14 28.52 12.06
CA ALA A 115 -29.64 29.24 13.23
C ALA A 115 -29.40 30.77 13.17
N VAL A 116 -28.33 31.20 12.48
CA VAL A 116 -28.00 32.62 12.25
C VAL A 116 -28.69 33.19 10.99
N GLY A 117 -29.33 32.34 10.17
CA GLY A 117 -30.05 32.75 8.95
C GLY A 117 -29.14 33.23 7.81
N TRP A 118 -27.84 32.93 7.87
CA TRP A 118 -26.83 33.47 6.94
C TRP A 118 -26.68 32.65 5.65
N LEU A 119 -26.97 31.35 5.69
CA LEU A 119 -26.84 30.42 4.58
C LEU A 119 -28.05 29.46 4.55
N GLY A 120 -28.46 29.08 3.34
CA GLY A 120 -29.49 28.05 3.17
C GLY A 120 -28.97 26.67 3.57
N LEU A 121 -29.85 25.82 4.11
CA LEU A 121 -29.52 24.42 4.41
C LEU A 121 -29.02 23.67 3.15
N SER A 122 -29.48 24.09 1.97
CA SER A 122 -29.02 23.66 0.65
C SER A 122 -27.53 23.87 0.41
N ASP A 123 -26.98 25.01 0.85
CA ASP A 123 -25.62 25.43 0.53
C ASP A 123 -24.62 24.64 1.38
N VAL A 124 -25.00 24.37 2.63
CA VAL A 124 -24.30 23.46 3.55
C VAL A 124 -24.26 22.04 2.98
N LEU A 125 -25.41 21.51 2.56
CA LEU A 125 -25.52 20.16 1.98
C LEU A 125 -24.69 20.04 0.68
N GLY A 126 -24.76 21.05 -0.18
CA GLY A 126 -23.96 21.14 -1.42
C GLY A 126 -22.46 21.17 -1.13
N GLY A 127 -22.03 22.01 -0.17
CA GLY A 127 -20.63 22.11 0.26
C GLY A 127 -20.08 20.81 0.85
N ALA A 128 -20.85 20.15 1.72
CA ALA A 128 -20.47 18.86 2.31
C ALA A 128 -20.36 17.75 1.26
N LEU A 129 -21.30 17.69 0.30
CA LEU A 129 -21.26 16.71 -0.80
C LEU A 129 -20.07 16.98 -1.73
N ALA A 130 -19.85 18.23 -2.11
CA ALA A 130 -18.72 18.63 -2.96
C ALA A 130 -17.36 18.31 -2.30
N TYR A 131 -17.24 18.56 -0.98
CA TYR A 131 -16.06 18.17 -0.20
C TYR A 131 -15.82 16.66 -0.23
N LEU A 132 -16.86 15.84 0.03
CA LEU A 132 -16.75 14.38 -0.01
C LEU A 132 -16.29 13.88 -1.39
N LEU A 133 -16.93 14.37 -2.45
CA LEU A 133 -16.59 14.00 -3.83
C LEU A 133 -15.14 14.38 -4.18
N LEU A 134 -14.69 15.59 -3.79
CA LEU A 134 -13.33 16.04 -4.02
C LEU A 134 -12.29 15.23 -3.21
N ALA A 135 -12.59 14.93 -1.94
CA ALA A 135 -11.74 14.12 -1.08
C ALA A 135 -11.59 12.68 -1.62
N VAL A 136 -12.70 12.08 -2.07
CA VAL A 136 -12.73 10.79 -2.76
C VAL A 136 -11.91 10.82 -4.06
N ALA A 137 -12.15 11.81 -4.92
CA ALA A 137 -11.45 11.93 -6.20
C ALA A 137 -9.93 12.13 -6.02
N CYS A 138 -9.52 13.03 -5.12
CA CYS A 138 -8.11 13.28 -4.82
C CYS A 138 -7.39 12.01 -4.33
N ARG A 139 -8.02 11.23 -3.43
CA ARG A 139 -7.47 9.96 -2.94
C ARG A 139 -7.44 8.88 -4.03
N ALA A 140 -8.46 8.81 -4.89
CA ALA A 140 -8.50 7.90 -6.02
C ALA A 140 -7.36 8.19 -7.02
N VAL A 141 -7.16 9.47 -7.39
CA VAL A 141 -6.05 9.91 -8.25
C VAL A 141 -4.69 9.62 -7.61
N HIS A 142 -4.52 9.97 -6.32
CA HIS A 142 -3.29 9.68 -5.59
C HIS A 142 -2.99 8.17 -5.57
N ARG A 143 -4.00 7.32 -5.35
CA ARG A 143 -3.83 5.86 -5.39
C ARG A 143 -3.54 5.34 -6.79
N LYS A 144 -4.20 5.87 -7.83
CA LYS A 144 -3.94 5.48 -9.23
C LYS A 144 -2.47 5.74 -9.59
N ARG A 145 -1.97 6.94 -9.28
CA ARG A 145 -0.54 7.28 -9.43
C ARG A 145 0.39 6.36 -8.63
N LEU A 146 0.06 6.01 -7.39
CA LEU A 146 0.88 5.09 -6.58
C LEU A 146 0.88 3.66 -7.14
N ARG A 147 -0.25 3.19 -7.69
CA ARG A 147 -0.34 1.89 -8.36
C ARG A 147 0.53 1.87 -9.61
N GLU A 148 0.29 2.81 -10.53
CA GLU A 148 1.04 2.96 -11.79
C GLU A 148 2.55 3.08 -11.53
N PHE A 149 2.96 3.83 -10.51
CA PHE A 149 4.38 3.95 -10.15
C PHE A 149 4.99 2.63 -9.64
N VAL A 150 4.25 1.86 -8.84
CA VAL A 150 4.72 0.55 -8.35
C VAL A 150 4.73 -0.49 -9.47
N ASP A 151 3.73 -0.45 -10.35
CA ASP A 151 3.69 -1.30 -11.55
C ASP A 151 4.88 -0.98 -12.47
N GLU A 152 5.19 0.31 -12.71
CA GLU A 152 6.37 0.71 -13.49
C GLU A 152 7.68 0.29 -12.81
N SER A 153 7.82 0.52 -11.49
CA SER A 153 9.02 0.10 -10.74
C SER A 153 9.25 -1.42 -10.81
N VAL A 154 8.17 -2.21 -10.79
CA VAL A 154 8.22 -3.66 -10.91
C VAL A 154 8.48 -4.10 -12.36
N ASN A 155 7.97 -3.35 -13.34
CA ASN A 155 8.21 -3.57 -14.76
C ASN A 155 9.68 -3.27 -15.13
N GLU A 156 10.25 -2.16 -14.66
CA GLU A 156 11.68 -1.85 -14.80
C GLU A 156 12.56 -2.97 -14.25
N LEU A 157 12.26 -3.51 -13.07
CA LEU A 157 12.99 -4.65 -12.49
C LEU A 157 12.87 -5.92 -13.36
N HIS A 158 11.70 -6.16 -13.97
CA HIS A 158 11.50 -7.27 -14.89
C HIS A 158 12.32 -7.07 -16.17
N LEU A 159 12.31 -5.87 -16.75
CA LEU A 159 13.10 -5.50 -17.93
C LEU A 159 14.62 -5.57 -17.67
N MET A 160 15.10 -5.10 -16.52
CA MET A 160 16.52 -5.18 -16.16
C MET A 160 17.02 -6.62 -16.09
N ARG A 161 16.20 -7.58 -15.63
CA ARG A 161 16.53 -9.02 -15.64
C ARG A 161 16.60 -9.60 -17.05
N VAL A 162 15.76 -9.11 -17.97
CA VAL A 162 15.77 -9.53 -19.39
C VAL A 162 17.00 -8.98 -20.11
N VAL A 163 17.38 -7.72 -19.85
CA VAL A 163 18.52 -7.04 -20.50
C VAL A 163 19.87 -7.46 -19.90
N ARG A 164 19.93 -7.75 -18.59
CA ARG A 164 21.12 -8.31 -17.93
C ARG A 164 20.74 -9.61 -17.22
N PRO A 165 21.11 -10.79 -17.77
CA PRO A 165 21.06 -12.00 -16.97
C PRO A 165 21.98 -11.79 -15.76
N ILE A 166 21.39 -11.87 -14.56
CA ILE A 166 22.14 -11.79 -13.30
C ILE A 166 23.22 -12.87 -13.39
N ARG A 167 24.49 -12.47 -13.46
CA ARG A 167 25.61 -13.42 -13.39
C ARG A 167 25.43 -14.20 -12.11
N ARG A 168 25.14 -15.50 -12.23
CA ARG A 168 25.32 -16.42 -11.10
C ARG A 168 26.75 -16.22 -10.63
N ALA A 169 26.93 -15.84 -9.37
CA ALA A 169 28.23 -15.90 -8.73
C ALA A 169 28.60 -17.39 -8.64
N GLN A 170 29.29 -17.89 -9.67
CA GLN A 170 30.04 -19.13 -9.58
C GLN A 170 31.36 -18.81 -8.89
N GLY A 171 31.50 -19.32 -7.68
CA GLY A 171 32.70 -19.35 -6.85
C GLY A 171 32.32 -20.24 -5.67
N HIS A 172 32.54 -21.55 -5.80
CA HIS A 172 33.80 -22.26 -5.49
C HIS A 172 33.90 -22.51 -3.98
#